data_AF-A0A690LHX5-F1
#
_entry.id   AF-A0A690LHX5-F1
#
_cell.length_a   1.000
_cell.length_b   1.000
_cell.length_c   1.000
_cell.angle_alpha   90.00
_cell.angle_beta   90.00
_cell.angle_gamma   90.00
#
_symmetry.space_group_name_H-M   'P 1'
#
loop_
_entity.id
_entity.type
_entity.pdbx_description
1 polymer ?
#
loop_
_entity_poly.entity_id
_entity_poly.type
_entity_poly.pdbx_seq_one_letter_code
_entity_poly.pdbx_strand_id
1 'polypeptide(L)'
;GLKFEAKENATIKQETELKYSKIEDANEKSALVEKEIAFAKDKSTFIEACGRCHDIKYDNFFTPSNHNDLANYLGSVPPDLSMMIRSRGEQYLHDFINNTQKLLPGTAMPRVGLTEDAQAKVVSYLEKVGDSKKEERESIGIY
;
A
#
# COMPACT_ATOMS: atom_id res chain seq x y z
N GLY A 1 0.02 -6.77 -17.35
CA GLY A 1 0.30 -6.98 -18.80
C GLY A 1 -0.31 -5.88 -19.64
N LEU A 2 0.31 -4.69 -19.64
CA LEU A 2 0.13 -3.48 -20.47
C LEU A 2 -1.28 -3.11 -20.98
N LYS A 3 -1.98 -4.00 -21.72
CA LYS A 3 -3.38 -3.79 -22.13
C LYS A 3 -4.39 -3.93 -20.99
N PHE A 4 -4.08 -4.73 -19.97
CA PHE A 4 -4.88 -4.81 -18.74
C PHE A 4 -4.74 -3.53 -17.91
N GLU A 5 -3.50 -3.05 -17.75
CA GLU A 5 -3.18 -1.80 -17.04
C GLU A 5 -3.82 -0.57 -17.70
N ALA A 6 -3.88 -0.49 -19.04
CA ALA A 6 -4.50 0.64 -19.72
C ALA A 6 -6.02 0.75 -19.49
N LYS A 7 -6.72 -0.40 -19.43
CA LYS A 7 -8.16 -0.42 -19.11
C LYS A 7 -8.42 -0.05 -17.66
N GLU A 8 -7.62 -0.59 -16.75
CA GLU A 8 -7.70 -0.30 -15.32
C GLU A 8 -7.43 1.19 -15.04
N ASN A 9 -6.39 1.77 -15.65
CA ASN A 9 -6.11 3.21 -15.55
C ASN A 9 -7.27 4.07 -16.10
N ALA A 10 -7.93 3.64 -17.18
CA ALA A 10 -9.07 4.38 -17.74
C ALA A 10 -10.30 4.33 -16.80
N THR A 11 -10.56 3.17 -16.17
CA THR A 11 -11.61 3.02 -15.16
C THR A 11 -11.31 3.89 -13.93
N ILE A 12 -10.09 3.81 -13.38
CA ILE A 12 -9.66 4.64 -12.24
C ILE A 12 -9.80 6.13 -12.57
N LYS A 13 -9.40 6.54 -13.78
CA LYS A 13 -9.55 7.92 -14.24
C LYS A 13 -11.01 8.37 -14.21
N GLN A 14 -11.93 7.57 -14.77
CA GLN A 14 -13.36 7.89 -14.77
C GLN A 14 -13.92 8.00 -13.35
N GLU A 15 -13.60 7.02 -12.48
CA GLU A 15 -14.04 7.02 -11.09
C GLU A 15 -13.48 8.21 -10.30
N THR A 16 -12.22 8.56 -10.54
CA THR A 16 -11.56 9.70 -9.90
C THR A 16 -12.14 11.03 -10.37
N GLU A 17 -12.40 11.18 -11.66
CA GLU A 17 -13.03 12.38 -12.22
C GLU A 17 -14.46 12.59 -11.69
N LEU A 18 -15.18 11.50 -11.41
CA LEU A 18 -16.49 11.51 -10.74
C LEU A 18 -16.36 11.89 -9.26
N LYS A 19 -15.41 11.27 -8.54
CA LYS A 19 -15.12 11.54 -7.12
C LYS A 19 -14.77 13.02 -6.88
N TYR A 20 -14.00 13.61 -7.79
CA TYR A 20 -13.56 15.01 -7.73
C TYR A 20 -14.30 15.92 -8.72
N SER A 21 -15.56 15.57 -9.06
CA SER A 21 -16.40 16.36 -9.98
C SER A 21 -16.64 17.81 -9.56
N LYS A 22 -16.44 18.13 -8.28
CA LYS A 22 -16.61 19.48 -7.70
C LYS A 22 -15.37 20.37 -7.78
N ILE A 23 -14.23 19.84 -8.24
CA ILE A 23 -13.01 20.62 -8.43
C ILE A 23 -13.06 21.26 -9.82
N GLU A 24 -13.05 22.59 -9.86
CA GLU A 24 -13.13 23.39 -11.09
C GLU A 24 -11.76 23.57 -11.76
N ASP A 25 -10.67 23.53 -10.99
CA ASP A 25 -9.31 23.64 -11.52
C ASP A 25 -8.90 22.34 -12.24
N ALA A 26 -8.66 22.45 -13.54
CA ALA A 26 -8.31 21.32 -14.39
C ALA A 26 -6.92 20.73 -14.08
N ASN A 27 -5.98 21.56 -13.61
CA ASN A 27 -4.63 21.11 -13.26
C ASN A 27 -4.65 20.33 -11.94
N GLU A 28 -5.36 20.85 -10.93
CA GLU A 28 -5.57 20.17 -9.65
C GLU A 28 -6.28 18.83 -9.85
N LYS A 29 -7.33 18.82 -10.68
CA LYS A 29 -8.05 17.60 -11.04
C LYS A 29 -7.15 16.57 -11.73
N SER A 30 -6.30 17.02 -12.67
CA SER A 30 -5.38 16.13 -13.38
C SER A 30 -4.32 15.53 -12.44
N ALA A 31 -3.77 16.33 -11.54
CA ALA A 31 -2.83 15.87 -10.52
C ALA A 31 -3.47 14.83 -9.57
N LEU A 32 -4.72 15.02 -9.16
CA LEU A 32 -5.45 14.05 -8.34
C LEU A 32 -5.70 12.73 -9.07
N VAL A 33 -6.03 12.79 -10.36
CA VAL A 33 -6.16 11.59 -11.22
C VAL A 33 -4.85 10.82 -11.28
N GLU A 34 -3.72 11.51 -11.47
CA GLU A 34 -2.41 10.87 -11.50
C GLU A 34 -2.04 10.24 -10.15
N LYS A 35 -2.33 10.93 -9.03
CA LYS A 35 -2.12 10.40 -7.68
C LYS A 35 -2.95 9.13 -7.42
N GLU A 36 -4.21 9.11 -7.84
CA GLU A 36 -5.10 7.95 -7.67
C GLU A 36 -4.68 6.76 -8.56
N ILE A 37 -4.26 7.01 -9.81
CA ILE A 37 -3.69 5.97 -10.67
C ILE A 37 -2.41 5.38 -10.05
N ALA A 38 -1.52 6.23 -9.52
CA ALA A 38 -0.31 5.78 -8.84
C ALA A 38 -0.64 4.96 -7.59
N PHE A 39 -1.58 5.45 -6.76
CA PHE A 39 -2.07 4.73 -5.58
C PHE A 39 -2.63 3.34 -5.93
N ALA A 40 -3.46 3.24 -6.98
CA ALA A 40 -4.05 1.98 -7.41
C ALA A 40 -3.01 0.97 -7.90
N LYS A 41 -1.97 1.42 -8.62
CA LYS A 41 -0.86 0.54 -9.06
C LYS A 41 -0.05 0.01 -7.88
N ASP A 42 0.25 0.88 -6.92
CA ASP A 42 0.97 0.50 -5.71
C ASP A 42 0.13 -0.48 -4.87
N LYS A 43 -1.16 -0.21 -4.72
CA LYS A 43 -2.14 -1.11 -4.08
C LYS A 43 -2.21 -2.47 -4.76
N SER A 44 -2.27 -2.52 -6.09
CA SER A 44 -2.29 -3.78 -6.85
C SER A 44 -1.05 -4.62 -6.56
N THR A 45 0.14 -3.98 -6.57
CA THR A 45 1.40 -4.63 -6.21
C THR A 45 1.36 -5.18 -4.78
N PHE A 46 0.80 -4.42 -3.83
CA PHE A 46 0.57 -4.88 -2.46
C PHE A 46 -0.37 -6.08 -2.38
N ILE A 47 -1.51 -6.06 -3.09
CA ILE A 47 -2.50 -7.14 -3.04
C ILE A 47 -1.87 -8.45 -3.54
N GLU A 48 -1.10 -8.39 -4.63
CA GLU A 48 -0.42 -9.55 -5.19
C GLU A 48 0.64 -10.12 -4.24
N ALA A 49 1.40 -9.25 -3.57
CA ALA A 49 2.52 -9.63 -2.72
C ALA A 49 2.13 -10.02 -1.28
N CYS A 50 1.24 -9.23 -0.68
CA CYS A 50 0.97 -9.21 0.77
C CYS A 50 -0.51 -9.49 1.10
N GLY A 51 -1.41 -9.24 0.15
CA GLY A 51 -2.86 -9.24 0.37
C GLY A 51 -3.47 -10.59 0.71
N ARG A 52 -2.74 -11.70 0.56
CA ARG A 52 -3.17 -13.05 0.98
C ARG A 52 -3.14 -13.26 2.50
N CYS A 53 -2.36 -12.45 3.22
CA CYS A 53 -2.13 -12.66 4.65
C CYS A 53 -2.48 -11.43 5.49
N HIS A 54 -2.28 -10.23 4.95
CA HIS A 54 -2.39 -8.99 5.69
C HIS A 54 -3.64 -8.18 5.34
N ASP A 55 -4.22 -7.55 6.37
CA ASP A 55 -5.23 -6.52 6.20
C ASP A 55 -4.58 -5.13 6.04
N ILE A 56 -5.32 -4.24 5.39
CA ILE A 56 -5.11 -2.79 5.38
C ILE A 56 -6.48 -2.16 5.67
N LYS A 57 -6.89 -2.21 6.93
CA LYS A 57 -8.18 -1.72 7.41
C LYS A 57 -8.44 -0.26 7.07
N TYR A 58 -7.43 0.60 7.09
CA TYR A 58 -7.62 2.03 6.80
C TYR A 58 -7.90 2.32 5.32
N ASP A 59 -7.59 1.37 4.43
CA ASP A 59 -7.98 1.39 3.02
C ASP A 59 -9.11 0.37 2.72
N ASN A 60 -9.80 -0.10 3.77
CA ASN A 60 -10.88 -1.09 3.69
C ASN A 60 -10.51 -2.37 2.93
N PHE A 61 -9.22 -2.74 2.90
CA PHE A 61 -8.77 -3.99 2.32
C PHE A 61 -8.63 -5.04 3.41
N PHE A 62 -9.30 -6.17 3.22
CA PHE A 62 -9.25 -7.32 4.11
C PHE A 62 -8.75 -8.52 3.33
N THR A 63 -7.86 -9.29 3.94
CA THR A 63 -7.36 -10.51 3.32
C THR A 63 -8.53 -11.45 3.03
N PRO A 64 -8.55 -12.11 1.84
CA PRO A 64 -9.57 -13.12 1.54
C PRO A 64 -9.37 -14.41 2.35
N SER A 65 -8.21 -14.58 2.97
CA SER A 65 -7.88 -15.75 3.79
C SER A 65 -8.55 -15.67 5.16
N ASN A 66 -8.98 -16.81 5.71
CA ASN A 66 -9.52 -16.86 7.06
C ASN A 66 -8.41 -16.65 8.10
N HIS A 67 -8.60 -15.71 9.04
CA HIS A 67 -7.59 -15.41 10.07
C HIS A 67 -7.29 -16.58 11.01
N ASN A 68 -8.25 -17.48 11.28
CA ASN A 68 -7.99 -18.66 12.11
C ASN A 68 -7.11 -19.67 11.37
N ASP A 69 -7.33 -19.85 10.07
CA ASP A 69 -6.48 -20.72 9.24
C ASP A 69 -5.06 -20.16 9.14
N LEU A 70 -4.93 -18.84 8.96
CA LEU A 70 -3.64 -18.15 9.00
C LEU A 70 -2.95 -18.32 10.36
N ALA A 71 -3.69 -18.18 11.47
CA ALA A 71 -3.14 -18.37 12.81
C ALA A 71 -2.68 -19.81 13.05
N ASN A 72 -3.43 -20.81 12.58
CA ASN A 72 -3.04 -22.21 12.68
C ASN A 72 -1.80 -22.52 11.83
N TYR A 73 -1.68 -21.92 10.66
CA TYR A 73 -0.56 -22.14 9.75
C TYR A 73 0.73 -21.40 10.17
N LEU A 74 0.60 -20.14 10.60
CA LEU A 74 1.72 -19.25 10.94
C LEU A 74 2.01 -19.19 12.45
N GLY A 75 1.19 -19.82 13.28
CA GLY A 75 1.24 -19.74 14.74
C GLY A 75 0.71 -18.43 15.33
N SER A 76 0.35 -17.45 14.49
CA SER A 76 -0.24 -16.18 14.90
C SER A 76 -0.99 -15.52 13.74
N VAL A 77 -1.95 -14.64 14.06
CA VAL A 77 -2.64 -13.84 13.05
C VAL A 77 -1.69 -12.77 12.52
N PRO A 78 -1.48 -12.66 11.19
CA PRO A 78 -0.67 -11.59 10.63
C PRO A 78 -1.20 -10.20 11.03
N PRO A 79 -0.33 -9.24 11.36
CA PRO A 79 -0.76 -7.91 11.77
C PRO A 79 -1.44 -7.15 10.63
N ASP A 80 -2.36 -6.25 11.00
CA ASP A 80 -2.84 -5.20 10.10
C ASP A 80 -1.71 -4.23 9.77
N LEU A 81 -1.59 -3.88 8.49
CA LEU A 81 -0.46 -3.09 8.00
C LEU A 81 -0.79 -1.60 7.84
N SER A 82 -2.03 -1.18 8.12
CA SER A 82 -2.51 0.20 7.91
C SER A 82 -1.61 1.26 8.54
N MET A 83 -1.00 0.96 9.69
CA MET A 83 -0.21 1.90 10.47
C MET A 83 1.26 1.52 10.59
N MET A 84 1.73 0.52 9.83
CA MET A 84 3.09 0.00 10.01
C MET A 84 4.16 0.98 9.56
N ILE A 85 3.89 1.80 8.53
CA ILE A 85 4.82 2.85 8.11
C ILE A 85 5.11 3.84 9.25
N ARG A 86 4.08 4.26 9.99
CA ARG A 86 4.23 5.19 11.13
C ARG A 86 4.81 4.51 12.37
N SER A 87 4.55 3.23 12.55
CA SER A 87 4.97 2.49 13.76
C SER A 87 6.42 1.99 13.67
N ARG A 88 6.92 1.73 12.46
CA ARG A 88 8.25 1.14 12.23
C ARG A 88 9.18 2.04 11.43
N GLY A 89 8.65 2.96 10.63
CA GLY A 89 9.41 3.79 9.73
C GLY A 89 9.70 3.11 8.38
N GLU A 90 9.96 3.93 7.38
CA GLU A 90 10.22 3.51 5.99
C GLU A 90 11.42 2.56 5.89
N GLN A 91 12.57 2.94 6.45
CA GLN A 91 13.79 2.14 6.38
C GLN A 91 13.62 0.74 6.96
N TYR A 92 12.92 0.63 8.10
CA TYR A 92 12.63 -0.67 8.70
C TYR A 92 11.84 -1.56 7.74
N LEU A 93 10.82 -1.01 7.08
CA LEU A 93 10.00 -1.78 6.13
C LEU A 93 10.81 -2.24 4.92
N HIS A 94 11.69 -1.38 4.40
CA HIS A 94 12.58 -1.75 3.31
C HIS A 94 13.52 -2.91 3.67
N ASP A 95 14.09 -2.88 4.87
CA ASP A 95 14.98 -3.94 5.35
C ASP A 95 14.24 -5.22 5.73
N PHE A 96 12.98 -5.10 6.16
CA PHE A 96 12.17 -6.21 6.68
C PHE A 96 11.52 -7.07 5.59
N ILE A 97 10.85 -6.46 4.60
CA ILE A 97 9.93 -7.16 3.68
C ILE A 97 10.60 -8.34 2.97
N ASN A 98 11.84 -8.14 2.50
CA ASN A 98 12.59 -9.15 1.77
C ASN A 98 13.56 -9.97 2.63
N ASN A 99 13.77 -9.58 3.90
CA ASN A 99 14.69 -10.26 4.81
C ASN A 99 14.19 -10.25 6.25
N THR A 100 13.02 -10.86 6.45
CA THR A 100 12.27 -10.81 7.71
C THR A 100 13.09 -11.35 8.89
N GLN A 101 13.85 -12.43 8.67
CA GLN A 101 14.68 -13.08 9.69
C GLN A 101 15.85 -12.21 10.18
N LYS A 102 16.29 -11.20 9.40
CA LYS A 102 17.40 -10.32 9.80
C LYS A 102 16.98 -9.37 10.92
N LEU A 103 15.76 -8.86 10.88
CA LEU A 103 15.24 -7.90 11.86
C LEU A 103 14.36 -8.55 12.93
N LEU A 104 13.66 -9.63 12.59
CA LEU A 104 12.83 -10.39 13.51
C LEU A 104 13.08 -11.90 13.35
N PRO A 105 14.13 -12.44 14.00
CA PRO A 105 14.44 -13.87 13.94
C PRO A 105 13.28 -14.71 14.46
N GLY A 106 12.95 -15.79 13.75
CA GLY A 106 11.87 -16.71 14.12
C GLY A 106 10.46 -16.21 13.75
N THR A 107 10.34 -15.10 13.00
CA THR A 107 9.03 -14.69 12.48
C THR A 107 8.49 -15.70 11.47
N ALA A 108 7.18 -15.95 11.53
CA ALA A 108 6.48 -16.82 10.60
C ALA A 108 6.27 -16.17 9.22
N MET A 109 6.49 -14.86 9.09
CA MET A 109 6.37 -14.16 7.82
C MET A 109 7.46 -14.67 6.85
N PRO A 110 7.08 -15.31 5.73
CA PRO A 110 8.03 -15.82 4.76
C PRO A 110 8.70 -14.68 3.99
N ARG A 111 9.84 -14.98 3.37
CA ARG A 111 10.45 -14.07 2.39
C ARG A 111 9.54 -13.96 1.16
N VAL A 112 9.11 -12.74 0.84
CA VAL A 112 8.20 -12.48 -0.29
C VAL A 112 8.94 -12.50 -1.64
N GLY A 113 10.19 -12.04 -1.68
CA GLY A 113 11.03 -12.12 -2.89
C GLY A 113 10.72 -11.04 -3.92
N LEU A 114 10.37 -9.83 -3.48
CA LEU A 114 10.06 -8.70 -4.35
C LEU A 114 11.32 -8.14 -5.01
N THR A 115 11.16 -7.62 -6.23
CA THR A 115 12.16 -6.72 -6.83
C THR A 115 12.21 -5.39 -6.06
N GLU A 116 13.28 -4.62 -6.24
CA GLU A 116 13.42 -3.32 -5.59
C GLU A 116 12.26 -2.37 -5.94
N ASP A 117 11.86 -2.30 -7.21
CA ASP A 117 10.72 -1.50 -7.68
C ASP A 117 9.40 -1.95 -7.04
N ALA A 118 9.15 -3.26 -6.99
CA ALA A 118 7.92 -3.79 -6.37
C ALA A 118 7.89 -3.51 -4.86
N GLN A 119 9.04 -3.62 -4.18
CA GLN A 119 9.14 -3.29 -2.76
C GLN A 119 8.90 -1.80 -2.51
N ALA A 120 9.46 -0.92 -3.34
CA ALA A 120 9.24 0.52 -3.24
C ALA A 120 7.76 0.88 -3.42
N LYS A 121 7.06 0.24 -4.37
CA LYS A 121 5.60 0.39 -4.55
C LYS A 121 4.81 -0.06 -3.33
N VAL A 122 5.16 -1.21 -2.74
CA VAL A 122 4.53 -1.69 -1.51
C VAL A 122 4.71 -0.68 -0.37
N VAL A 123 5.91 -0.17 -0.16
CA VAL A 123 6.17 0.82 0.91
C VAL A 123 5.46 2.15 0.63
N SER A 124 5.46 2.61 -0.62
CA SER A 124 4.70 3.78 -1.09
C SER A 124 3.20 3.65 -0.80
N TYR A 125 2.60 2.48 -1.05
CA TYR A 125 1.20 2.23 -0.69
C TYR A 125 0.97 2.29 0.82
N LEU A 126 1.83 1.63 1.62
CA LEU A 126 1.74 1.67 3.08
C LEU A 126 1.86 3.10 3.62
N GLU A 127 2.73 3.92 3.03
CA GLU A 127 2.86 5.34 3.33
C GLU A 127 1.58 6.12 3.01
N LYS A 128 1.05 6.01 1.79
CA LYS A 128 -0.17 6.73 1.39
C LYS A 128 -1.37 6.36 2.26
N VAL A 129 -1.45 5.12 2.76
CA VAL A 129 -2.52 4.69 3.66
C VAL A 129 -2.27 5.13 5.11
N GLY A 130 -1.11 4.81 5.66
CA GLY A 130 -0.80 5.08 7.07
C GLY A 130 -0.48 6.54 7.35
N ASP A 131 -0.20 7.30 6.30
CA ASP A 131 0.27 8.67 6.35
C ASP A 131 -0.30 9.54 5.21
N SER A 132 -1.62 9.50 5.03
CA SER A 132 -2.33 10.20 3.95
C SER A 132 -2.16 11.73 3.93
N LYS A 133 -1.66 12.33 5.02
CA LYS A 133 -1.41 13.78 5.17
C LYS A 133 0.08 14.11 5.31
N LYS A 134 0.97 13.23 4.83
CA LYS A 134 2.42 13.45 4.91
C LYS A 134 2.83 14.79 4.28
N GLU A 135 2.40 15.06 3.04
CA GLU A 135 2.71 16.31 2.33
C GLU A 135 2.28 17.55 3.13
N GLU A 136 1.05 17.56 3.65
CA GLU A 136 0.55 18.66 4.50
C GLU A 136 1.43 18.83 5.75
N ARG A 137 1.75 17.73 6.45
CA ARG A 137 2.57 17.79 7.66
C ARG A 137 4.00 18.27 7.42
N GLU A 138 4.62 17.81 6.34
CA GLU A 138 5.98 18.22 6.00
C GLU A 138 6.02 19.71 5.62
N SER A 139 4.98 20.20 4.92
CA SER A 139 4.88 21.62 4.56
C SER A 139 4.78 22.56 5.77
N ILE A 140 4.09 22.15 6.84
CA ILE A 140 3.93 22.96 8.07
C ILE A 140 5.11 22.83 9.04
N GLY A 141 5.96 21.81 8.86
CA GLY A 141 7.12 21.55 9.71
C GLY A 141 8.37 22.37 9.36
N ILE A 142 8.31 23.18 8.30
CA ILE A 142 9.37 24.09 7.89
C ILE A 142 9.20 25.40 8.67
N TYR A 143 9.71 25.45 9.89
CA TYR A 143 9.86 26.69 10.67
C TYR A 143 11.18 26.71 11.43
#